data_AF-A0A3N5P3H7-F1
#
_entry.id   AF-A0A3N5P3H7-F1
#
_cell.length_a   1.000
_cell.length_b   1.000
_cell.length_c   1.000
_cell.angle_alpha   90.00
_cell.angle_beta   90.00
_cell.angle_gamma   90.00
#
_symmetry.space_group_name_H-M   'P 1'
#
loop_
_entity.id
_entity.type
_entity.pdbx_description
1 polymer ?
#
loop_
_entity_poly.entity_id
_entity_poly.type
_entity_poly.pdbx_seq_one_letter_code
_entity_poly.pdbx_strand_id
1 'polypeptide(L)'
;DVLQRLGLPYRTVVLCTGDVSFSMAKTYDVEVWLPGQNGYKEISSCSNAEGFQARRANIKFKAGGTGKAEFVHTLNGSGLPIGRTLVAVLENYQQKDGSVVVPEALRPYMGGLEVIKRS
;
A
#
# COMPACT_ATOMS: atom_id res chain seq x y z
N ASP A 1 -3.39 -7.70 3.24
CA ASP A 1 -4.84 -7.60 3.45
C ASP A 1 -5.57 -6.89 2.30
N VAL A 2 -5.43 -5.56 2.13
CA VAL A 2 -6.24 -4.79 1.14
C VAL A 2 -6.21 -5.38 -0.28
N LEU A 3 -5.03 -5.65 -0.85
CA LEU A 3 -4.92 -6.27 -2.19
C LEU A 3 -5.53 -7.68 -2.26
N GLN A 4 -5.42 -8.47 -1.19
CA GLN A 4 -5.99 -9.82 -1.12
C GLN A 4 -7.51 -9.76 -1.14
N ARG A 5 -8.10 -8.85 -0.37
CA ARG A 5 -9.56 -8.61 -0.35
C ARG A 5 -10.07 -8.09 -1.69
N LEU A 6 -9.25 -7.28 -2.38
CA LEU A 6 -9.53 -6.80 -3.73
C LEU A 6 -9.26 -7.85 -4.82
N GLY A 7 -8.74 -9.04 -4.49
CA GLY A 7 -8.42 -10.08 -5.47
C GLY A 7 -7.33 -9.70 -6.49
N LEU A 8 -6.50 -8.69 -6.20
CA LEU A 8 -5.48 -8.21 -7.11
C LEU A 8 -4.18 -9.01 -6.95
N PRO A 9 -3.61 -9.58 -8.03
CA PRO A 9 -2.30 -10.24 -7.95
C PRO A 9 -1.20 -9.25 -7.57
N TYR A 10 -0.36 -9.64 -6.62
CA TYR A 10 0.72 -8.78 -6.13
C TYR A 10 1.93 -9.59 -5.68
N ARG A 11 3.07 -8.92 -5.54
CA ARG A 11 4.28 -9.45 -4.90
C ARG A 11 4.84 -8.45 -3.91
N THR A 12 5.64 -8.95 -2.98
CA THR A 12 6.38 -8.13 -2.02
C THR A 12 7.87 -8.21 -2.32
N VAL A 13 8.54 -7.06 -2.34
CA VAL A 13 9.96 -6.93 -2.61
C VAL A 13 10.62 -6.19 -1.44
N VAL A 14 11.77 -6.67 -0.99
CA VAL A 14 12.62 -5.90 -0.06
C VAL A 14 13.55 -5.03 -0.88
N LEU A 15 13.56 -3.72 -0.61
CA LEU A 15 14.44 -2.82 -1.34
C LEU A 15 15.91 -3.07 -0.99
N CYS A 16 16.76 -2.96 -2.00
CA CYS A 16 18.21 -3.02 -1.80
C CYS A 16 18.71 -1.74 -1.12
N THR A 17 19.89 -1.77 -0.52
CA THR A 17 20.43 -0.62 0.23
C THR A 17 20.56 0.67 -0.60
N GLY A 18 20.72 0.56 -1.92
CA GLY A 18 20.78 1.71 -2.83
C GLY A 18 19.42 2.36 -3.13
N ASP A 19 18.32 1.62 -2.96
CA ASP A 19 16.96 2.08 -3.25
C ASP A 19 16.17 2.46 -1.98
N VAL A 20 16.68 2.12 -0.80
CA VAL A 20 16.07 2.53 0.47
C VAL A 20 16.21 4.05 0.65
N SER A 21 15.11 4.71 1.00
CA SER A 21 15.08 6.14 1.26
C SER A 21 16.00 6.54 2.42
N PHE A 22 16.60 7.73 2.35
CA PHE A 22 17.55 8.28 3.34
C PHE A 22 17.12 8.17 4.81
N SER A 23 15.82 8.24 5.09
CA SER A 23 15.28 8.21 6.45
C SER A 23 14.82 6.83 6.93
N MET A 24 15.03 5.78 6.13
CA MET A 24 14.51 4.43 6.38
C MET A 24 15.66 3.44 6.59
N ALA A 25 15.48 2.55 7.57
CA ALA A 25 16.40 1.44 7.85
C ALA A 25 16.03 0.19 7.04
N LYS A 26 14.74 -0.01 6.75
CA LYS A 26 14.24 -1.11 5.93
C LYS A 26 12.94 -0.73 5.25
N THR A 27 12.80 -1.10 3.98
CA THR A 27 11.61 -0.84 3.17
C THR A 27 11.16 -2.09 2.43
N TYR A 28 9.86 -2.34 2.47
CA TYR A 28 9.16 -3.33 1.66
C TYR A 28 8.28 -2.60 0.67
N ASP A 29 8.50 -2.85 -0.62
CA ASP A 29 7.57 -2.43 -1.66
C ASP A 29 6.60 -3.57 -1.96
N VAL A 30 5.35 -3.20 -2.14
CA VAL A 30 4.29 -4.08 -2.63
C VAL A 30 3.97 -3.64 -4.04
N GLU A 31 4.05 -4.57 -4.97
CA GLU A 31 3.82 -4.31 -6.38
C GLU A 31 2.61 -5.09 -6.86
N VAL A 32 1.71 -4.42 -7.58
CA VAL A 32 0.49 -5.00 -8.16
C VAL A 32 0.71 -5.34 -9.63
N TRP A 33 0.09 -6.42 -10.10
CA TRP A 33 0.10 -6.79 -11.51
C TRP A 33 -0.75 -5.82 -12.34
N LEU A 34 -0.17 -5.27 -13.41
CA LEU A 34 -0.86 -4.44 -14.39
C LEU A 34 -0.77 -5.09 -15.78
N PRO A 35 -1.86 -5.71 -16.27
CA PRO A 35 -1.91 -6.33 -17.60
C PRO A 35 -1.48 -5.41 -18.74
N GLY A 36 -1.88 -4.14 -18.73
CA GLY A 36 -1.55 -3.17 -19.79
C GLY A 36 -0.06 -2.85 -19.87
N GLN A 37 0.68 -3.06 -18.78
CA GLN A 37 2.13 -2.87 -18.71
C GLN A 37 2.91 -4.19 -18.69
N ASN A 38 2.20 -5.32 -18.76
CA ASN A 38 2.75 -6.69 -18.68
C ASN A 38 3.79 -6.85 -17.55
N GLY A 39 3.46 -6.36 -16.35
CA GLY A 39 4.42 -6.35 -15.25
C GLY A 39 3.83 -5.94 -13.91
N TYR A 40 4.63 -6.16 -12.86
CA TYR A 40 4.36 -5.66 -11.52
C TYR A 40 4.82 -4.21 -11.38
N LYS A 41 4.00 -3.36 -10.76
CA LYS A 41 4.30 -1.95 -10.48
C LYS A 41 4.00 -1.60 -9.03
N GLU A 42 4.83 -0.75 -8.43
CA GLU A 42 4.71 -0.34 -7.03
C GLU A 42 3.34 0.27 -6.75
N ILE A 43 2.68 -0.22 -5.71
CA ILE A 43 1.40 0.28 -5.21
C ILE A 43 1.44 0.56 -3.70
N SER A 44 2.45 0.09 -2.98
CA SER A 44 2.71 0.54 -1.61
C SER A 44 4.18 0.43 -1.29
N SER A 45 4.63 1.29 -0.37
CA SER A 45 5.94 1.21 0.25
C SER A 45 5.75 1.30 1.76
N CYS A 46 6.25 0.29 2.48
CA CYS A 46 6.14 0.15 3.93
C CYS A 46 7.54 0.15 4.53
N SER A 47 7.83 1.12 5.40
CA SER A 47 9.18 1.38 5.87
C SER A 47 9.28 1.54 7.39
N ASN A 48 10.41 1.08 7.94
CA ASN A 48 10.81 1.31 9.31
C ASN A 48 12.00 2.28 9.34
N ALA A 49 11.84 3.42 10.03
CA ALA A 49 12.88 4.42 10.21
C ALA A 49 13.67 4.27 11.52
N GLU A 50 13.30 3.30 12.36
CA GLU A 50 13.80 3.17 13.74
C GLU A 50 13.73 4.53 14.45
N GLY A 51 14.77 4.89 15.20
CA GLY A 51 14.85 6.18 15.89
C GLY A 51 15.26 7.36 14.99
N PHE A 52 15.48 7.19 13.68
CA PHE A 52 16.04 8.25 12.83
C PHE A 52 15.16 9.50 12.79
N GLN A 53 13.89 9.34 12.43
CA GLN A 53 12.94 10.44 12.35
C GLN A 53 12.61 10.97 13.75
N ALA A 54 12.46 10.08 14.74
CA ALA A 54 12.17 10.45 16.12
C ALA A 54 13.27 11.34 16.74
N ARG A 55 14.55 11.07 16.44
CA ARG A 55 15.67 11.92 16.90
C ARG A 55 15.63 13.31 16.29
N ARG A 56 15.28 13.42 15.01
CA ARG A 56 15.20 14.72 14.29
C ARG A 56 13.98 15.54 14.72
N ALA A 57 12.86 14.88 15.00
CA ALA A 57 11.61 15.51 15.43
C ALA A 57 11.47 15.57 16.97
N ASN A 58 12.45 15.08 17.73
CA ASN A 58 12.43 14.98 19.19
C ASN A 58 11.21 14.24 19.78
N ILE A 59 10.78 13.14 19.13
CA ILE A 59 9.64 12.33 19.55
C ILE A 59 10.10 11.28 20.55
N LYS A 60 9.57 11.34 21.79
CA LYS A 60 9.97 10.46 22.88
C LYS A 60 8.78 9.85 23.60
N PHE A 61 9.02 8.69 24.21
CA PHE A 61 8.06 7.97 25.04
C PHE A 61 8.69 7.63 26.40
N LYS A 62 7.86 7.52 27.43
CA LYS A 62 8.24 7.03 28.77
C LYS A 62 7.37 5.82 29.09
N ALA A 63 7.99 4.64 29.16
CA ALA A 63 7.28 3.44 29.59
C ALA A 63 6.86 3.57 31.06
N GLY A 64 5.57 3.35 31.35
CA GLY A 64 5.06 3.35 32.74
C GLY A 64 5.07 4.69 33.47
N GLY A 65 5.24 5.82 32.76
CA GLY A 65 5.14 7.18 33.33
C GLY A 65 6.29 7.60 34.26
N THR A 66 7.16 6.68 34.67
CA THR A 66 8.33 6.92 35.52
C THR A 66 9.60 6.56 34.75
N GLY A 67 10.68 7.31 34.95
CA GLY A 67 11.98 7.06 34.27
C GLY A 67 12.34 8.00 33.11
N LYS A 68 13.45 7.65 32.44
CA LYS A 68 14.06 8.44 31.35
C LYS A 68 13.24 8.29 30.08
N ALA A 69 13.03 9.40 29.37
CA ALA A 69 12.37 9.38 28.08
C ALA A 69 13.29 8.80 26.99
N GLU A 70 12.77 7.87 26.20
CA GLU A 70 13.48 7.20 25.10
C GLU A 70 12.88 7.59 23.75
N PHE A 71 13.70 7.60 22.70
CA PHE A 71 13.20 7.88 21.35
C PHE A 71 12.39 6.71 20.83
N VAL A 72 11.21 7.01 20.26
CA VAL A 72 10.36 5.99 19.65
C VAL A 72 10.93 5.52 18.31
N HIS A 73 10.49 4.35 17.84
CA HIS A 73 10.68 3.94 16.45
C HIS A 73 9.48 4.37 15.62
N THR A 74 9.72 4.88 14.42
CA THR A 74 8.64 5.30 13.50
C THR A 74 8.54 4.36 12.31
N LEU A 75 7.30 4.07 11.92
CA LEU A 75 6.97 3.30 10.73
C LEU A 75 5.96 4.08 9.90
N ASN A 76 5.99 3.86 8.59
CA ASN A 76 5.00 4.39 7.66
C ASN A 76 4.71 3.36 6.57
N GLY A 77 3.51 3.43 5.98
CA GLY A 77 3.10 2.52 4.92
C GLY A 77 1.86 3.00 4.20
N SER A 78 1.85 2.89 2.87
CA SER A 78 0.65 3.19 2.07
C SER A 78 -0.36 2.06 2.17
N GLY A 79 -1.66 2.35 2.27
CA GLY A 79 -2.68 1.32 2.51
C GLY A 79 -4.01 1.49 1.76
N LEU A 80 -4.11 1.92 0.51
CA LEU A 80 -3.14 2.03 -0.59
C LEU A 80 -3.39 3.36 -1.33
N PRO A 81 -2.50 3.84 -2.22
CA PRO A 81 -2.75 4.99 -3.06
C PRO A 81 -3.97 4.73 -3.98
N ILE A 82 -5.00 5.56 -3.84
CA ILE A 82 -6.30 5.36 -4.51
C ILE A 82 -6.16 5.31 -6.04
N GLY A 83 -5.38 6.22 -6.64
CA GLY A 83 -5.23 6.31 -8.09
C GLY A 83 -4.64 5.04 -8.72
N ARG A 84 -3.56 4.50 -8.15
CA ARG A 84 -2.95 3.26 -8.65
C ARG A 84 -3.83 2.04 -8.41
N THR A 85 -4.55 2.03 -7.28
CA THR A 85 -5.51 0.97 -6.96
C THR A 85 -6.66 0.95 -7.97
N LEU A 86 -7.17 2.13 -8.37
CA LEU A 86 -8.21 2.23 -9.40
C LEU A 86 -7.74 1.65 -10.74
N VAL A 87 -6.54 2.02 -11.20
CA VAL A 87 -5.97 1.46 -12.44
C VAL A 87 -5.85 -0.06 -12.37
N ALA A 88 -5.33 -0.59 -11.25
CA ALA A 88 -5.20 -2.03 -11.05
C ALA A 88 -6.56 -2.74 -11.08
N VAL A 89 -7.60 -2.17 -10.46
CA VAL A 89 -8.97 -2.72 -10.51
C VAL A 89 -9.50 -2.70 -11.94
N LEU A 90 -9.43 -1.56 -12.64
CA LEU A 90 -9.95 -1.43 -14.00
C LEU A 90 -9.28 -2.43 -14.96
N GLU A 91 -7.96 -2.56 -14.91
CA GLU A 91 -7.25 -3.45 -15.83
C GLU A 91 -7.48 -4.94 -15.53
N ASN A 92 -7.50 -5.34 -14.24
CA ASN A 92 -7.64 -6.74 -13.85
C ASN A 92 -9.09 -7.25 -13.89
N TYR A 93 -10.07 -6.36 -13.81
CA TYR A 93 -11.49 -6.72 -13.79
C TYR A 93 -12.26 -6.37 -15.08
N GLN A 94 -11.58 -5.88 -16.12
CA GLN A 94 -12.19 -5.58 -17.41
C GLN A 94 -12.77 -6.84 -18.09
N GLN A 95 -13.86 -6.64 -18.82
CA GLN A 95 -14.54 -7.65 -19.62
C GLN A 95 -14.38 -7.34 -21.11
N LYS A 96 -14.64 -8.34 -21.97
CA LYS A 96 -14.49 -8.20 -23.43
C LYS A 96 -15.37 -7.10 -24.04
N ASP A 97 -16.51 -6.81 -23.40
CA ASP A 97 -17.45 -5.75 -23.82
C ASP A 97 -17.06 -4.35 -23.30
N GLY A 98 -15.94 -4.23 -22.59
CA GLY A 98 -15.46 -2.99 -21.98
C GLY A 98 -16.11 -2.64 -20.64
N SER A 99 -17.00 -3.49 -20.12
CA SER A 99 -17.47 -3.36 -18.74
C SER A 99 -16.42 -3.79 -17.73
N VAL A 100 -16.56 -3.38 -16.46
CA VAL A 100 -15.65 -3.75 -15.38
C VAL A 100 -16.44 -4.40 -14.25
N VAL A 101 -16.04 -5.61 -13.87
CA VAL A 101 -16.63 -6.29 -12.70
C VAL A 101 -16.15 -5.59 -11.43
N VAL A 102 -17.07 -5.26 -10.53
CA VAL A 102 -16.73 -4.67 -9.24
C VAL A 102 -16.23 -5.78 -8.31
N PRO A 103 -15.01 -5.66 -7.75
CA PRO A 103 -14.50 -6.59 -6.74
C PRO A 103 -15.52 -6.76 -5.61
N GLU A 104 -15.74 -8.00 -5.16
CA GLU A 104 -16.77 -8.31 -4.16
C GLU A 104 -16.65 -7.46 -2.89
N ALA A 105 -15.41 -7.23 -2.43
CA ALA A 105 -15.12 -6.41 -1.27
C ALA A 105 -15.54 -4.94 -1.41
N LEU A 106 -15.76 -4.43 -2.63
CA LEU A 106 -16.19 -3.06 -2.90
C LEU A 106 -17.70 -2.93 -3.09
N ARG A 107 -18.42 -4.01 -3.41
CA ARG A 107 -19.88 -3.97 -3.70
C ARG A 107 -20.72 -3.34 -2.57
N PRO A 108 -20.47 -3.61 -1.26
CA PRO A 108 -21.21 -2.96 -0.19
C PRO A 108 -21.05 -1.43 -0.17
N TYR A 109 -19.90 -0.92 -0.63
CA TYR A 109 -19.63 0.52 -0.73
C TYR A 109 -20.19 1.14 -2.01
N MET A 110 -20.63 0.32 -2.97
CA MET A 110 -21.23 0.75 -4.24
C MET A 110 -22.73 0.41 -4.34
N GLY A 111 -23.41 0.26 -3.20
CA GLY A 111 -24.85 -0.03 -3.17
C GLY A 111 -25.23 -1.39 -3.78
N GLY A 112 -24.31 -2.37 -3.74
CA GLY A 112 -24.50 -3.68 -4.35
C GLY A 112 -24.20 -3.74 -5.85
N LEU A 113 -23.69 -2.66 -6.45
CA LEU A 113 -23.32 -2.65 -7.87
C LEU A 113 -22.27 -3.72 -8.18
N GLU A 114 -22.58 -4.61 -9.12
CA GLU A 114 -21.69 -5.72 -9.48
C GLU A 114 -20.82 -5.44 -10.71
N VAL A 115 -21.28 -4.56 -11.61
CA VAL A 115 -20.61 -4.26 -12.88
C VAL A 115 -20.75 -2.78 -13.21
N ILE A 116 -19.66 -2.14 -13.61
CA ILE A 116 -19.62 -0.80 -14.17
C ILE A 116 -19.72 -0.91 -15.69
N LYS A 117 -20.69 -0.23 -16.30
CA LYS A 117 -20.90 -0.19 -17.75
C LYS A 117 -20.80 1.24 -18.27
N ARG A 118 -20.44 1.39 -19.53
CA ARG A 118 -20.48 2.68 -20.23
C ARG A 118 -21.95 3.04 -20.48
N SER A 119 -22.35 4.24 -20.06
CA SER A 119 -23.65 4.85 -20.35
C SER A 119 -23.74 5.31 -21.79
#